data_AF-A2SF14-F1
#
_entry.id   AF-A2SF14-F1
#
_cell.length_a   1.000
_cell.length_b   1.000
_cell.length_c   1.000
_cell.angle_alpha   90.00
_cell.angle_beta   90.00
_cell.angle_gamma   90.00
#
_symmetry.space_group_name_H-M   'P 1'
#
loop_
_entity.id
_entity.type
_entity.pdbx_description
1 polymer ?
#
loop_
_entity_poly.entity_id
_entity_poly.type
_entity_poly.pdbx_seq_one_letter_code
_entity_poly.pdbx_strand_id
1 'polypeptide(L)'
;MTGVALGFVPAPLVVPLDRILPSRKVPAGLATSRKFRQIRASIQEIGLIEPLSVAAMDAGTGQHLLLDGHVRLVVLRDLGQEDAPCLVATDDEAYTYNNRINRLSTIQEHYMIRRAIDRGVSPERLASALSVDVSHIAKKVNLLDGICPEAVELFKDRQFSAELGRVIRKMKPTRQVECAELMISANNLTVAYAEALLVATSASALVDGMRPRKVSGVTPEQMARMEREMANLQGQYRLVEQSYGQDVLNLVLARGYLAKLLENAKVAKYLKQQQPEMLEQFAAIVEATALE
;
A
#
# COMPACT_ATOMS: atom_id res chain seq x y z
N MET A 1 -29.43 16.78 -10.36
CA MET A 1 -28.11 16.14 -10.23
C MET A 1 -27.16 17.18 -9.67
N THR A 2 -26.86 17.13 -8.38
CA THR A 2 -25.80 17.95 -7.79
C THR A 2 -24.47 17.47 -8.37
N GLY A 3 -23.91 18.25 -9.29
CA GLY A 3 -22.61 17.94 -9.89
C GLY A 3 -21.56 17.83 -8.78
N VAL A 4 -20.65 16.89 -8.92
CA VAL A 4 -19.47 16.81 -8.04
C VAL A 4 -18.71 18.12 -8.22
N ALA A 5 -18.58 18.91 -7.16
CA ALA A 5 -17.77 20.12 -7.18
C ALA A 5 -16.31 19.72 -7.45
N LEU A 6 -15.72 20.27 -8.51
CA LEU A 6 -14.32 20.03 -8.84
C LEU A 6 -13.45 20.86 -7.89
N GLY A 7 -12.40 20.23 -7.34
CA GLY A 7 -11.41 20.91 -6.50
C GLY A 7 -10.44 21.81 -7.29
N PHE A 8 -10.59 21.89 -8.62
CA PHE A 8 -9.68 22.62 -9.51
C PHE A 8 -10.43 23.32 -10.63
N VAL A 9 -9.83 24.41 -11.10
CA VAL A 9 -10.17 25.01 -12.39
C VAL A 9 -9.63 24.09 -13.50
N PRO A 10 -10.49 23.56 -14.39
CA PRO A 10 -10.07 22.52 -15.36
C PRO A 10 -9.06 22.99 -16.41
N ALA A 11 -8.97 24.30 -16.65
CA ALA A 11 -8.06 24.86 -17.64
C ALA A 11 -6.66 25.04 -17.01
N PRO A 12 -5.64 24.32 -17.49
CA PRO A 12 -4.28 24.50 -17.00
C PRO A 12 -3.73 25.87 -17.40
N LEU A 13 -3.03 26.51 -16.46
CA LEU A 13 -2.37 27.79 -16.66
C LEU A 13 -0.86 27.58 -16.71
N VAL A 14 -0.18 28.24 -17.64
CA VAL A 14 1.28 28.23 -17.72
C VAL A 14 1.82 29.32 -16.78
N VAL A 15 2.52 28.90 -15.72
CA VAL A 15 3.06 29.81 -14.71
C VAL A 15 4.59 29.81 -14.80
N PRO A 16 5.25 30.98 -14.91
CA PRO A 16 6.70 31.09 -14.78
C PRO A 16 7.19 30.52 -13.44
N LEU A 17 8.26 29.74 -13.42
CA LEU A 17 8.73 29.06 -12.20
C LEU A 17 9.12 30.03 -11.07
N ASP A 18 9.48 31.26 -11.42
CA ASP A 18 9.81 32.34 -10.49
C ASP A 18 8.57 32.91 -9.77
N ARG A 19 7.39 32.71 -10.35
CA ARG A 19 6.11 33.10 -9.74
C ARG A 19 5.48 31.99 -8.93
N ILE A 20 6.13 30.83 -8.82
CA ILE A 20 5.67 29.69 -8.01
C ILE A 20 6.40 29.68 -6.67
N LEU A 21 5.66 29.95 -5.60
CA LEU A 21 6.17 29.98 -4.23
C LEU A 21 5.95 28.62 -3.54
N PRO A 22 7.01 27.89 -3.14
CA PRO A 22 6.86 26.62 -2.44
C PRO A 22 6.22 26.80 -1.05
N SER A 23 5.11 26.10 -0.76
CA SER A 23 4.47 26.11 0.57
C SER A 23 5.28 25.48 1.70
N ARG A 24 6.25 24.63 1.38
CA ARG A 24 7.14 23.97 2.35
C ARG A 24 8.56 23.89 1.83
N LYS A 25 9.50 23.86 2.76
CA LYS A 25 10.91 23.62 2.44
C LYS A 25 11.09 22.21 1.90
N VAL A 26 11.89 22.13 0.85
CA VAL A 26 12.29 20.85 0.25
C VAL A 26 13.26 20.14 1.20
N PRO A 27 13.09 18.83 1.47
CA PRO A 27 14.00 18.09 2.34
C PRO A 27 15.46 18.13 1.85
N ALA A 28 16.40 18.25 2.78
CA ALA A 28 17.82 18.12 2.47
C ALA A 28 18.12 16.73 1.86
N GLY A 29 18.90 16.69 0.78
CA GLY A 29 19.21 15.44 0.08
C GLY A 29 18.16 14.96 -0.93
N LEU A 30 17.13 15.77 -1.25
CA LEU A 30 16.17 15.38 -2.29
C LEU A 30 16.86 15.04 -3.62
N ALA A 31 17.87 15.81 -4.02
CA ALA A 31 18.59 15.64 -5.29
C ALA A 31 19.25 14.26 -5.45
N THR A 32 19.66 13.61 -4.35
CA THR A 32 20.28 12.28 -4.38
C THR A 32 19.25 11.14 -4.25
N SER A 33 18.00 11.46 -3.92
CA SER A 33 16.96 10.46 -3.73
C SER A 33 16.61 9.71 -5.01
N ARG A 34 16.24 8.42 -4.87
CA ARG A 34 15.71 7.62 -5.98
C ARG A 34 14.47 8.26 -6.62
N LYS A 35 13.58 8.82 -5.80
CA LYS A 35 12.34 9.47 -6.26
C LYS A 35 12.63 10.68 -7.16
N PHE A 36 13.61 11.50 -6.80
CA PHE A 36 14.03 12.63 -7.62
C PHE A 36 14.58 12.18 -8.97
N ARG A 37 15.50 11.21 -8.98
CA ARG A 37 16.06 10.64 -10.23
C ARG A 37 14.99 10.05 -11.14
N GLN A 38 14.02 9.34 -10.58
CA GLN A 38 12.90 8.77 -11.32
C GLN A 38 12.02 9.85 -11.96
N ILE A 39 11.65 10.89 -11.21
CA ILE A 39 10.84 12.00 -11.73
C ILE A 39 11.61 12.78 -12.80
N ARG A 40 12.90 13.04 -12.59
CA ARG A 40 13.78 13.69 -13.57
C ARG A 40 13.85 12.91 -14.88
N ALA A 41 14.11 11.60 -14.82
CA ALA A 41 14.16 10.76 -16.01
C ALA A 41 12.81 10.74 -16.76
N SER A 42 11.70 10.63 -16.03
CA SER A 42 10.35 10.66 -16.63
C SER A 42 10.04 11.99 -17.31
N ILE A 43 10.38 13.13 -16.69
CA ILE A 43 10.14 14.46 -17.26
C ILE A 43 11.04 14.69 -18.49
N GLN A 44 12.28 14.22 -18.47
CA GLN A 44 13.17 14.31 -19.63
C GLN A 44 12.67 13.50 -20.84
N GLU A 45 12.09 12.32 -20.59
CA GLU A 45 11.67 11.40 -21.65
C GLU A 45 10.27 11.70 -22.21
N ILE A 46 9.33 12.13 -21.36
CA ILE A 46 7.90 12.23 -21.70
C ILE A 46 7.33 13.64 -21.43
N GLY A 47 8.05 14.48 -20.68
CA GLY A 47 7.55 15.76 -20.19
C GLY A 47 6.73 15.63 -18.90
N LEU A 48 6.23 16.76 -18.42
CA LEU A 48 5.40 16.81 -17.22
C LEU A 48 3.97 16.34 -17.54
N ILE A 49 3.64 15.11 -17.14
CA ILE A 49 2.32 14.51 -17.39
C ILE A 49 1.25 15.14 -16.48
N GLU A 50 1.52 15.22 -15.18
CA GLU A 50 0.60 15.80 -14.20
C GLU A 50 1.07 17.22 -13.82
N PRO A 51 0.27 18.26 -14.13
CA PRO A 51 0.55 19.65 -13.79
C PRO A 51 0.83 19.88 -12.29
N LEU A 52 1.48 20.99 -11.97
CA LEU A 52 1.64 21.42 -10.57
C LEU A 52 0.29 21.91 -10.03
N SER A 53 0.02 21.68 -8.75
CA SER A 53 -1.20 22.21 -8.11
C SER A 53 -0.85 23.47 -7.34
N VAL A 54 -1.51 24.58 -7.67
CA VAL A 54 -1.25 25.90 -7.08
C VAL A 54 -2.52 26.55 -6.58
N ALA A 55 -2.41 27.40 -5.57
CA ALA A 55 -3.49 28.28 -5.15
C ALA A 55 -3.74 29.39 -6.19
N ALA A 56 -4.85 30.10 -6.02
CA ALA A 56 -5.13 31.32 -6.78
C ALA A 56 -3.97 32.34 -6.64
N MET A 57 -3.78 33.16 -7.68
CA MET A 57 -2.74 34.18 -7.67
C MET A 57 -3.02 35.19 -6.57
N ASP A 58 -2.03 35.46 -5.72
CA ASP A 58 -2.11 36.55 -4.76
C ASP A 58 -1.99 37.90 -5.50
N ALA A 59 -2.99 38.76 -5.34
CA ALA A 59 -3.06 40.07 -5.99
C ALA A 59 -1.95 41.03 -5.53
N GLY A 60 -1.41 40.84 -4.32
CA GLY A 60 -0.34 41.70 -3.78
C GLY A 60 1.06 41.34 -4.30
N THR A 61 1.35 40.05 -4.42
CA THR A 61 2.68 39.55 -4.79
C THR A 61 2.79 39.09 -6.24
N GLY A 62 1.66 38.80 -6.91
CA GLY A 62 1.63 38.21 -8.25
C GLY A 62 2.14 36.76 -8.28
N GLN A 63 2.23 36.11 -7.12
CA GLN A 63 2.74 34.74 -6.96
C GLN A 63 1.62 33.73 -6.75
N HIS A 64 1.90 32.49 -7.10
CA HIS A 64 1.07 31.33 -6.87
C HIS A 64 1.70 30.46 -5.78
N LEU A 65 0.95 30.17 -4.71
CA LEU A 65 1.40 29.24 -3.68
C LEU A 65 1.32 27.80 -4.20
N LEU A 66 2.42 27.07 -4.16
CA LEU A 66 2.47 25.66 -4.57
C LEU A 66 1.86 24.76 -3.50
N LEU A 67 0.75 24.09 -3.81
CA LEU A 67 0.07 23.16 -2.91
C LEU A 67 0.65 21.74 -3.06
N ASP A 68 0.82 21.26 -4.29
CA ASP A 68 1.46 19.97 -4.59
C ASP A 68 2.41 20.05 -5.79
N GLY A 69 3.42 19.17 -5.78
CA GLY A 69 4.39 19.06 -6.85
C GLY A 69 5.77 19.61 -6.53
N HIS A 70 6.12 19.79 -5.23
CA HIS A 70 7.43 20.33 -4.81
C HIS A 70 8.62 19.62 -5.46
N VAL A 71 8.59 18.29 -5.54
CA VAL A 71 9.69 17.52 -6.17
C VAL A 71 9.76 17.80 -7.68
N ARG A 72 8.60 17.90 -8.35
CA ARG A 72 8.51 18.19 -9.78
C ARG A 72 9.02 19.60 -10.08
N LEU A 73 8.63 20.59 -9.26
CA LEU A 73 9.13 21.97 -9.39
C LEU A 73 10.67 22.03 -9.29
N VAL A 74 11.27 21.33 -8.34
CA VAL A 74 12.74 21.29 -8.20
C VAL A 74 13.38 20.63 -9.43
N VAL A 75 12.80 19.53 -9.93
CA VAL A 75 13.27 18.88 -11.15
C VAL A 75 13.17 19.81 -12.37
N LEU A 76 12.07 20.54 -12.53
CA LEU A 76 11.89 21.49 -13.64
C LEU A 76 12.95 22.60 -13.61
N ARG A 77 13.26 23.11 -12.41
CA ARG A 77 14.35 24.06 -12.20
C ARG A 77 15.73 23.45 -12.53
N ASP A 78 15.99 22.22 -12.10
CA ASP A 78 17.23 21.49 -12.42
C ASP A 78 17.41 21.24 -13.92
N LEU A 79 16.30 21.05 -14.64
CA LEU A 79 16.26 20.90 -16.10
C LEU A 79 16.29 22.24 -16.86
N GLY A 80 16.35 23.38 -16.16
CA GLY A 80 16.41 24.70 -16.77
C GLY A 80 15.13 25.13 -17.48
N GLN A 81 13.97 24.62 -17.08
CA GLN A 81 12.67 25.06 -17.62
C GLN A 81 12.29 26.45 -17.06
N GLU A 82 11.65 27.29 -17.85
CA GLU A 82 11.25 28.66 -17.45
C GLU A 82 9.84 28.71 -16.85
N ASP A 83 8.96 27.83 -17.30
CA ASP A 83 7.56 27.75 -16.87
C ASP A 83 7.09 26.31 -16.62
N ALA A 84 5.90 26.17 -16.03
CA ALA A 84 5.26 24.89 -15.82
C ALA A 84 3.74 25.01 -15.99
N PRO A 85 3.08 23.96 -16.52
CA PRO A 85 1.62 23.88 -16.47
C PRO A 85 1.18 23.65 -15.02
N CYS A 86 0.22 24.45 -14.59
CA CYS A 86 -0.34 24.46 -13.25
C CYS A 86 -1.86 24.37 -13.30
N LEU A 87 -2.45 23.67 -12.34
CA LEU A 87 -3.89 23.67 -12.06
C LEU A 87 -4.15 24.53 -10.84
N VAL A 88 -5.09 25.48 -10.98
CA VAL A 88 -5.50 26.34 -9.87
C VAL A 88 -6.51 25.58 -9.02
N ALA A 89 -6.14 25.30 -7.77
CA ALA A 89 -7.03 24.69 -6.79
C ALA A 89 -8.08 25.70 -6.34
N THR A 90 -9.29 25.20 -6.07
CA THR A 90 -10.38 26.00 -5.50
C THR A 90 -10.27 26.14 -3.98
N ASP A 91 -9.45 25.30 -3.36
CA ASP A 91 -9.16 25.25 -1.94
C ASP A 91 -7.66 25.44 -1.67
N ASP A 92 -7.34 25.98 -0.48
CA ASP A 92 -5.96 26.25 -0.05
C ASP A 92 -5.42 25.12 0.86
N GLU A 93 -5.76 23.84 0.57
CA GLU A 93 -5.36 22.70 1.40
C GLU A 93 -4.28 21.82 0.74
N ALA A 94 -3.08 21.75 1.31
CA ALA A 94 -1.98 20.93 0.76
C ALA A 94 -1.97 19.44 1.19
N TYR A 95 -2.85 19.01 2.08
CA TYR A 95 -2.77 17.69 2.74
C TYR A 95 -3.39 16.56 1.90
N THR A 96 -4.54 16.80 1.28
CA THR A 96 -5.33 15.76 0.60
C THR A 96 -4.63 15.13 -0.62
N TYR A 97 -3.78 15.87 -1.34
CA TYR A 97 -3.15 15.44 -2.59
C TYR A 97 -2.41 14.09 -2.54
N ASN A 98 -1.68 13.81 -1.45
CA ASN A 98 -0.85 12.60 -1.35
C ASN A 98 -1.39 11.54 -0.39
N ASN A 99 -2.42 11.85 0.41
CA ASN A 99 -2.85 10.98 1.50
C ASN A 99 -3.86 9.91 1.06
N ARG A 100 -4.59 10.14 -0.04
CA ARG A 100 -5.64 9.23 -0.55
C ARG A 100 -5.26 8.59 -1.90
N ILE A 101 -4.00 8.20 -2.06
CA ILE A 101 -3.51 7.56 -3.29
C ILE A 101 -3.54 6.03 -3.12
N ASN A 102 -4.27 5.35 -4.01
CA ASN A 102 -4.19 3.90 -4.16
C ASN A 102 -2.88 3.54 -4.86
N ARG A 103 -2.05 2.74 -4.21
CA ARG A 103 -0.79 2.26 -4.79
C ARG A 103 -1.07 1.10 -5.73
N LEU A 104 -0.36 1.09 -6.87
CA LEU A 104 -0.46 0.03 -7.85
C LEU A 104 0.06 -1.30 -7.25
N SER A 105 -0.66 -2.38 -7.51
CA SER A 105 -0.20 -3.73 -7.13
C SER A 105 0.89 -4.22 -8.06
N THR A 106 1.66 -5.21 -7.62
CA THR A 106 2.74 -5.79 -8.44
C THR A 106 2.22 -6.47 -9.71
N ILE A 107 1.01 -7.04 -9.65
CA ILE A 107 0.35 -7.68 -10.78
C ILE A 107 -0.22 -6.63 -11.75
N GLN A 108 -0.80 -5.55 -11.23
CA GLN A 108 -1.25 -4.43 -12.06
C GLN A 108 -0.08 -3.80 -12.82
N GLU A 109 1.08 -3.61 -12.17
CA GLU A 109 2.32 -3.17 -12.83
C GLU A 109 2.72 -4.09 -13.98
N HIS A 110 2.67 -5.41 -13.80
CA HIS A 110 2.98 -6.38 -14.85
C HIS A 110 2.07 -6.19 -16.08
N TYR A 111 0.75 -6.10 -15.87
CA TYR A 111 -0.19 -5.90 -16.98
C TYR A 111 0.01 -4.55 -17.68
N MET A 112 0.29 -3.48 -16.94
CA MET A 112 0.57 -2.16 -17.51
C MET A 112 1.84 -2.18 -18.37
N ILE A 113 2.93 -2.80 -17.89
CA ILE A 113 4.19 -2.90 -18.63
C ILE A 113 4.00 -3.78 -19.88
N ARG A 114 3.36 -4.95 -19.77
CA ARG A 114 3.06 -5.80 -20.94
C ARG A 114 2.26 -5.03 -21.98
N ARG A 115 1.19 -4.36 -21.57
CA ARG A 115 0.33 -3.59 -22.48
C ARG A 115 1.09 -2.44 -23.16
N ALA A 116 2.06 -1.82 -22.49
CA ALA A 116 2.90 -0.78 -23.10
C ALA A 116 3.80 -1.37 -24.20
N ILE A 117 4.41 -2.53 -23.94
CA ILE A 117 5.27 -3.23 -24.91
C ILE A 117 4.45 -3.74 -26.10
N ASP A 118 3.29 -4.35 -25.86
CA ASP A 118 2.39 -4.85 -26.91
C ASP A 118 1.90 -3.70 -27.83
N ARG A 119 1.91 -2.46 -27.32
CA ARG A 119 1.59 -1.23 -28.08
C ARG A 119 2.79 -0.59 -28.78
N GLY A 120 3.96 -1.24 -28.76
CA GLY A 120 5.16 -0.82 -29.49
C GLY A 120 6.16 0.02 -28.70
N VAL A 121 6.01 0.17 -27.38
CA VAL A 121 7.04 0.84 -26.56
C VAL A 121 8.19 -0.13 -26.30
N SER A 122 9.43 0.29 -26.58
CA SER A 122 10.60 -0.57 -26.35
C SER A 122 10.91 -0.72 -24.84
N PRO A 123 11.43 -1.88 -24.41
CA PRO A 123 11.85 -2.10 -23.02
C PRO A 123 12.90 -1.09 -22.53
N GLU A 124 13.80 -0.63 -23.42
CA GLU A 124 14.84 0.35 -23.11
C GLU A 124 14.24 1.72 -22.80
N ARG A 125 13.21 2.12 -23.55
CA ARG A 125 12.52 3.38 -23.31
C ARG A 125 11.75 3.36 -21.99
N LEU A 126 11.10 2.24 -21.67
CA LEU A 126 10.44 2.05 -20.36
C LEU A 126 11.44 2.10 -19.20
N ALA A 127 12.60 1.44 -19.37
CA ALA A 127 13.69 1.45 -18.40
C ALA A 127 14.22 2.88 -18.16
N SER A 128 14.45 3.64 -19.23
CA SER A 128 14.86 5.05 -19.19
C SER A 128 13.83 5.90 -18.43
N ALA A 129 12.57 5.88 -18.85
CA ALA A 129 11.49 6.70 -18.25
C ALA A 129 11.28 6.40 -16.76
N LEU A 130 11.39 5.13 -16.36
CA LEU A 130 11.19 4.71 -14.97
C LEU A 130 12.46 4.76 -14.12
N SER A 131 13.61 5.12 -14.71
CA SER A 131 14.93 5.10 -14.07
C SER A 131 15.23 3.74 -13.41
N VAL A 132 15.04 2.66 -14.18
CA VAL A 132 15.31 1.28 -13.76
C VAL A 132 16.09 0.54 -14.83
N ASP A 133 16.74 -0.57 -14.45
CA ASP A 133 17.45 -1.40 -15.42
C ASP A 133 16.47 -2.13 -16.35
N VAL A 134 16.89 -2.36 -17.60
CA VAL A 134 16.13 -3.15 -18.59
C VAL A 134 15.83 -4.55 -18.06
N SER A 135 16.74 -5.12 -17.25
CA SER A 135 16.53 -6.43 -16.61
C SER A 135 15.34 -6.42 -15.62
N HIS A 136 15.07 -5.29 -14.97
CA HIS A 136 13.92 -5.14 -14.08
C HIS A 136 12.60 -5.10 -14.86
N ILE A 137 12.59 -4.45 -16.03
CA ILE A 137 11.46 -4.49 -16.96
C ILE A 137 11.19 -5.93 -17.40
N ALA A 138 12.21 -6.65 -17.85
CA ALA A 138 12.07 -8.06 -18.26
C ALA A 138 11.51 -8.97 -17.15
N LYS A 139 11.96 -8.79 -15.90
CA LYS A 139 11.42 -9.53 -14.74
C LYS A 139 9.94 -9.24 -14.51
N LYS A 140 9.52 -7.97 -14.64
CA LYS A 140 8.12 -7.57 -14.49
C LYS A 140 7.27 -8.07 -15.64
N VAL A 141 7.78 -8.09 -16.88
CA VAL A 141 7.10 -8.66 -18.04
C VAL A 141 6.86 -10.15 -17.88
N ASN A 142 7.83 -10.90 -17.38
CA ASN A 142 7.74 -12.35 -17.24
C ASN A 142 7.24 -12.82 -15.87
N LEU A 143 6.64 -11.90 -15.09
CA LEU A 143 6.25 -12.12 -13.69
C LEU A 143 5.29 -13.30 -13.52
N LEU A 144 4.24 -13.33 -14.36
CA LEU A 144 3.15 -14.30 -14.26
C LEU A 144 3.38 -15.57 -15.07
N ASP A 145 4.47 -15.62 -15.85
CA ASP A 145 4.77 -16.78 -16.67
C ASP A 145 4.96 -18.03 -15.79
N GLY A 146 4.21 -19.09 -16.08
CA GLY A 146 4.26 -20.33 -15.30
C GLY A 146 3.64 -20.25 -13.90
N ILE A 147 2.89 -19.19 -13.59
CA ILE A 147 2.03 -19.09 -12.41
C ILE A 147 0.58 -19.40 -12.83
N CYS A 148 -0.12 -20.26 -12.10
CA CYS A 148 -1.51 -20.58 -12.39
C CYS A 148 -2.46 -19.40 -12.08
N PRO A 149 -3.56 -19.24 -12.85
CA PRO A 149 -4.49 -18.13 -12.68
C PRO A 149 -5.04 -17.99 -11.25
N GLU A 150 -5.29 -19.10 -10.56
CA GLU A 150 -5.80 -19.11 -9.19
C GLU A 150 -4.80 -18.47 -8.22
N ALA A 151 -3.50 -18.78 -8.36
CA ALA A 151 -2.46 -18.15 -7.56
C ALA A 151 -2.27 -16.66 -7.93
N VAL A 152 -2.48 -16.29 -9.20
CA VAL A 152 -2.46 -14.87 -9.63
C VAL A 152 -3.57 -14.07 -8.95
N GLU A 153 -4.80 -14.61 -8.91
CA GLU A 153 -5.93 -13.93 -8.25
C GLU A 153 -5.68 -13.74 -6.74
N LEU A 154 -5.05 -14.71 -6.06
CA LEU A 154 -4.68 -14.57 -4.65
C LEU A 154 -3.72 -13.38 -4.40
N PHE A 155 -2.81 -13.11 -5.34
CA PHE A 155 -1.82 -12.04 -5.22
C PHE A 155 -2.27 -10.68 -5.80
N LYS A 156 -3.47 -10.59 -6.38
CA LYS A 156 -3.93 -9.48 -7.23
C LYS A 156 -3.74 -8.09 -6.64
N ASP A 157 -4.09 -7.90 -5.37
CA ASP A 157 -4.05 -6.61 -4.68
C ASP A 157 -2.83 -6.46 -3.76
N ARG A 158 -1.80 -7.28 -3.97
CA ARG A 158 -0.61 -7.32 -3.12
C ARG A 158 0.61 -6.68 -3.79
N GLN A 159 1.52 -6.18 -2.95
CA GLN A 159 2.81 -5.66 -3.36
C GLN A 159 3.91 -6.61 -2.93
N PHE A 160 4.76 -7.03 -3.87
CA PHE A 160 5.85 -7.97 -3.61
C PHE A 160 6.96 -7.83 -4.64
N SER A 161 8.11 -8.45 -4.37
CA SER A 161 9.24 -8.45 -5.31
C SER A 161 8.94 -9.31 -6.53
N ALA A 162 9.32 -8.86 -7.74
CA ALA A 162 9.18 -9.66 -8.95
C ALA A 162 9.98 -10.98 -8.91
N GLU A 163 10.99 -11.05 -8.04
CA GLU A 163 11.75 -12.28 -7.78
C GLU A 163 10.89 -13.40 -7.17
N LEU A 164 9.79 -13.05 -6.49
CA LEU A 164 8.87 -14.03 -5.90
C LEU A 164 8.32 -14.98 -6.97
N GLY A 165 7.93 -14.45 -8.14
CA GLY A 165 7.41 -15.27 -9.25
C GLY A 165 8.40 -16.33 -9.73
N ARG A 166 9.72 -16.06 -9.64
CA ARG A 166 10.77 -17.03 -9.99
C ARG A 166 10.82 -18.24 -9.06
N VAL A 167 10.39 -18.06 -7.81
CA VAL A 167 10.31 -19.14 -6.81
C VAL A 167 9.02 -19.91 -7.02
N ILE A 168 7.88 -19.20 -7.12
CA ILE A 168 6.55 -19.81 -7.23
C ILE A 168 6.43 -20.71 -8.48
N ARG A 169 6.94 -20.27 -9.63
CA ARG A 169 6.87 -21.02 -10.90
C ARG A 169 7.65 -22.35 -10.93
N LYS A 170 8.44 -22.66 -9.88
CA LYS A 170 9.13 -23.95 -9.74
C LYS A 170 8.23 -25.05 -9.16
N MET A 171 7.07 -24.67 -8.64
CA MET A 171 6.05 -25.57 -8.09
C MET A 171 4.95 -25.82 -9.12
N LYS A 172 4.28 -26.97 -9.05
CA LYS A 172 3.09 -27.28 -9.86
C LYS A 172 1.88 -26.44 -9.42
N PRO A 173 0.87 -26.24 -10.28
CA PRO A 173 -0.27 -25.35 -10.00
C PRO A 173 -0.93 -25.54 -8.64
N THR A 174 -1.23 -26.78 -8.23
CA THR A 174 -1.84 -27.07 -6.92
C THR A 174 -1.01 -26.55 -5.75
N ARG A 175 0.32 -26.71 -5.83
CA ARG A 175 1.24 -26.24 -4.79
C ARG A 175 1.48 -24.72 -4.87
N GLN A 176 1.37 -24.12 -6.04
CA GLN A 176 1.45 -22.66 -6.17
C GLN A 176 0.31 -21.97 -5.41
N VAL A 177 -0.91 -22.47 -5.53
CA VAL A 177 -2.09 -21.96 -4.81
C VAL A 177 -1.89 -22.11 -3.30
N GLU A 178 -1.54 -23.31 -2.83
CA GLU A 178 -1.28 -23.56 -1.41
C GLU A 178 -0.18 -22.66 -0.86
N CYS A 179 0.91 -22.49 -1.62
CA CYS A 179 2.01 -21.60 -1.25
C CYS A 179 1.54 -20.14 -1.16
N ALA A 180 0.74 -19.66 -2.13
CA ALA A 180 0.17 -18.33 -2.10
C ALA A 180 -0.73 -18.10 -0.88
N GLU A 181 -1.61 -19.05 -0.57
CA GLU A 181 -2.48 -19.00 0.62
C GLU A 181 -1.67 -18.96 1.92
N LEU A 182 -0.63 -19.80 2.04
CA LEU A 182 0.27 -19.79 3.20
C LEU A 182 0.96 -18.43 3.35
N MET A 183 1.52 -17.88 2.27
CA MET A 183 2.16 -16.57 2.29
C MET A 183 1.21 -15.43 2.67
N ILE A 184 -0.03 -15.47 2.17
CA ILE A 184 -1.05 -14.46 2.48
C ILE A 184 -1.50 -14.56 3.93
N SER A 185 -1.77 -15.78 4.41
CA SER A 185 -2.16 -16.04 5.79
C SER A 185 -1.07 -15.67 6.80
N ALA A 186 0.21 -15.81 6.40
CA ALA A 186 1.35 -15.34 7.17
C ALA A 186 1.61 -13.84 7.07
N ASN A 187 0.87 -13.14 6.21
CA ASN A 187 1.13 -11.76 5.80
C ASN A 187 2.61 -11.52 5.43
N ASN A 188 3.23 -12.50 4.78
CA ASN A 188 4.65 -12.51 4.47
C ASN A 188 4.89 -12.87 3.00
N LEU A 189 5.04 -11.86 2.16
CA LEU A 189 5.27 -11.99 0.71
C LEU A 189 6.75 -11.85 0.31
N THR A 190 7.66 -12.27 1.19
CA THR A 190 9.10 -12.18 0.95
C THR A 190 9.61 -13.36 0.11
N VAL A 191 10.68 -13.11 -0.65
CA VAL A 191 11.34 -14.14 -1.47
C VAL A 191 11.88 -15.27 -0.58
N ALA A 192 12.47 -14.92 0.58
CA ALA A 192 13.02 -15.89 1.52
C ALA A 192 11.96 -16.86 2.05
N TYR A 193 10.75 -16.36 2.34
CA TYR A 193 9.66 -17.22 2.80
C TYR A 193 9.15 -18.16 1.70
N ALA A 194 9.03 -17.67 0.46
CA ALA A 194 8.73 -18.54 -0.67
C ALA A 194 9.82 -19.59 -0.92
N GLU A 195 11.10 -19.24 -0.74
CA GLU A 195 12.21 -20.18 -0.87
C GLU A 195 12.13 -21.27 0.20
N ALA A 196 11.78 -20.92 1.43
CA ALA A 196 11.52 -21.89 2.50
C ALA A 196 10.39 -22.86 2.12
N LEU A 197 9.26 -22.33 1.63
CA LEU A 197 8.12 -23.14 1.18
C LEU A 197 8.48 -24.04 -0.02
N LEU A 198 9.36 -23.58 -0.90
CA LEU A 198 9.90 -24.36 -2.01
C LEU A 198 10.79 -25.51 -1.52
N VAL A 199 11.65 -25.26 -0.53
CA VAL A 199 12.49 -26.31 0.10
C VAL A 199 11.64 -27.37 0.78
N ALA A 200 10.54 -26.97 1.43
CA ALA A 200 9.59 -27.88 2.07
C ALA A 200 8.67 -28.63 1.08
N THR A 201 8.72 -28.30 -0.22
CA THR A 201 7.85 -28.91 -1.23
C THR A 201 8.35 -30.29 -1.66
N SER A 202 7.46 -31.28 -1.72
CA SER A 202 7.78 -32.63 -2.19
C SER A 202 8.18 -32.66 -3.67
N ALA A 203 9.05 -33.60 -4.07
CA ALA A 203 9.52 -33.71 -5.44
C ALA A 203 8.39 -33.92 -6.47
N SER A 204 7.29 -34.58 -6.07
CA SER A 204 6.12 -34.79 -6.93
C SER A 204 5.33 -33.51 -7.23
N ALA A 205 5.43 -32.51 -6.35
CA ALA A 205 4.79 -31.20 -6.46
C ALA A 205 5.69 -30.12 -7.09
N LEU A 206 6.93 -30.46 -7.45
CA LEU A 206 7.85 -29.61 -8.20
C LEU A 206 7.68 -29.82 -9.71
N VAL A 207 8.00 -28.79 -10.49
CA VAL A 207 8.13 -28.90 -11.95
C VAL A 207 9.38 -29.73 -12.28
N ASP A 208 9.28 -30.62 -13.27
CA ASP A 208 10.35 -31.55 -13.61
C ASP A 208 11.67 -30.81 -13.91
N GLY A 209 12.78 -31.30 -13.32
CA GLY A 209 14.11 -30.69 -13.45
C GLY A 209 14.40 -29.51 -12.51
N MET A 210 13.41 -28.99 -11.79
CA MET A 210 13.61 -27.92 -10.80
C MET A 210 13.89 -28.51 -9.42
N ARG A 211 15.11 -28.35 -8.90
CA ARG A 211 15.46 -28.68 -7.50
C ARG A 211 15.72 -27.40 -6.71
N PRO A 212 15.27 -27.31 -5.44
CA PRO A 212 15.60 -26.18 -4.59
C PRO A 212 17.12 -26.09 -4.41
N ARG A 213 17.67 -24.88 -4.50
CA ARG A 213 19.06 -24.62 -4.10
C ARG A 213 19.12 -24.76 -2.58
N LYS A 214 20.12 -25.48 -2.06
CA LYS A 214 20.36 -25.55 -0.61
C LYS A 214 20.59 -24.12 -0.10
N VAL A 215 19.73 -23.66 0.80
CA VAL A 215 19.86 -22.34 1.43
C VAL A 215 21.07 -22.40 2.38
N SER A 216 22.08 -21.55 2.12
CA SER A 216 23.28 -21.42 2.95
C SER A 216 23.00 -20.39 4.05
N GLY A 217 23.13 -20.77 5.32
CA GLY A 217 23.18 -19.84 6.47
C GLY A 217 22.03 -19.92 7.48
N VAL A 218 20.97 -20.71 7.26
CA VAL A 218 19.92 -20.98 8.25
C VAL A 218 19.81 -22.49 8.41
N THR A 219 19.91 -23.01 9.63
CA THR A 219 19.78 -24.45 9.83
C THR A 219 18.33 -24.89 9.60
N PRO A 220 18.09 -26.08 9.02
CA PRO A 220 16.74 -26.61 8.85
C PRO A 220 15.98 -26.70 10.19
N GLU A 221 16.68 -26.85 11.31
CA GLU A 221 16.11 -26.83 12.66
C GLU A 221 15.62 -25.43 13.08
N GLN A 222 16.37 -24.37 12.76
CA GLN A 222 15.96 -22.98 13.00
C GLN A 222 14.74 -22.60 12.16
N MET A 223 14.67 -23.07 10.91
CA MET A 223 13.50 -22.92 10.06
C MET A 223 12.29 -23.68 10.61
N ALA A 224 12.46 -24.96 10.96
CA ALA A 224 11.37 -25.78 11.52
C ALA A 224 10.89 -25.30 12.90
N ARG A 225 11.74 -24.62 13.67
CA ARG A 225 11.36 -23.97 14.92
C ARG A 225 10.56 -22.70 14.66
N MET A 226 11.03 -21.86 13.74
CA MET A 226 10.33 -20.64 13.35
C MET A 226 8.96 -20.96 12.72
N GLU A 227 8.87 -22.02 11.91
CA GLU A 227 7.61 -22.53 11.34
C GLU A 227 6.64 -23.00 12.42
N ARG A 228 7.12 -23.73 13.44
CA ARG A 228 6.29 -24.17 14.56
C ARG A 228 5.78 -22.99 15.40
N GLU A 229 6.65 -22.03 15.70
CA GLU A 229 6.28 -20.82 16.46
C GLU A 229 5.30 -19.96 15.65
N MET A 230 5.49 -19.82 14.34
CA MET A 230 4.60 -19.07 13.45
C MET A 230 3.25 -19.78 13.23
N ALA A 231 3.23 -21.11 13.06
CA ALA A 231 1.99 -21.88 12.93
C ALA A 231 1.15 -21.84 14.21
N ASN A 232 1.79 -21.87 15.38
CA ASN A 232 1.10 -21.69 16.66
C ASN A 232 0.52 -20.28 16.79
N LEU A 233 1.28 -19.23 16.42
CA LEU A 233 0.79 -17.85 16.42
C LEU A 233 -0.38 -17.67 15.44
N GLN A 234 -0.29 -18.23 14.24
CA GLN A 234 -1.38 -18.18 13.25
C GLN A 234 -2.63 -18.92 13.69
N GLY A 235 -2.49 -20.08 14.34
CA GLY A 235 -3.62 -20.79 14.95
C GLY A 235 -4.32 -19.93 16.00
N GLN A 236 -3.54 -19.24 16.85
CA GLN A 236 -4.07 -18.31 17.84
C GLN A 236 -4.74 -17.10 17.19
N TYR A 237 -4.14 -16.49 16.16
CA TYR A 237 -4.74 -15.38 15.42
C TYR A 237 -6.06 -15.78 14.75
N ARG A 238 -6.14 -16.94 14.09
CA ARG A 238 -7.38 -17.42 13.46
C ARG A 238 -8.47 -17.72 14.48
N LEU A 239 -8.11 -18.28 15.64
CA LEU A 239 -9.06 -18.49 16.74
C LEU A 239 -9.62 -17.15 17.25
N VAL A 240 -8.76 -16.14 17.41
CA VAL A 240 -9.18 -14.79 17.83
C VAL A 240 -10.00 -14.12 16.74
N GLU A 241 -9.63 -14.21 15.47
CA GLU A 241 -10.35 -13.60 14.35
C GLU A 241 -11.75 -14.20 14.17
N GLN A 242 -11.91 -15.52 14.39
CA GLN A 242 -13.20 -16.20 14.35
C GLN A 242 -14.15 -15.71 15.45
N SER A 243 -13.63 -15.42 16.65
CA SER A 243 -14.47 -14.95 17.76
C SER A 243 -14.59 -13.42 17.82
N TYR A 244 -13.63 -12.67 17.25
CA TYR A 244 -13.53 -11.21 17.39
C TYR A 244 -14.83 -10.48 17.03
N GLY A 245 -15.42 -10.80 15.86
CA GLY A 245 -16.68 -10.18 15.45
C GLY A 245 -17.84 -10.49 16.40
N GLN A 246 -17.93 -11.73 16.88
CA GLN A 246 -18.97 -12.16 17.82
C GLN A 246 -18.75 -11.54 19.22
N ASP A 247 -17.49 -11.47 19.67
CA ASP A 247 -17.12 -10.92 20.98
C ASP A 247 -17.35 -9.41 21.03
N VAL A 248 -17.00 -8.69 19.96
CA VAL A 248 -17.30 -7.25 19.82
C VAL A 248 -18.81 -7.02 19.82
N LEU A 249 -19.59 -7.82 19.08
CA LEU A 249 -21.05 -7.71 19.08
C LEU A 249 -21.64 -7.99 20.46
N ASN A 250 -21.21 -9.06 21.12
CA ASN A 250 -21.64 -9.42 22.48
C ASN A 250 -21.30 -8.31 23.48
N LEU A 251 -20.12 -7.71 23.36
CA LEU A 251 -19.68 -6.59 24.22
C LEU A 251 -20.55 -5.35 24.01
N VAL A 252 -20.86 -4.99 22.75
CA VAL A 252 -21.76 -3.87 22.42
C VAL A 252 -23.16 -4.12 22.98
N LEU A 253 -23.69 -5.33 22.84
CA LEU A 253 -25.00 -5.72 23.38
C LEU A 253 -25.02 -5.68 24.91
N ALA A 254 -24.01 -6.24 25.58
CA ALA A 254 -23.88 -6.23 27.03
C ALA A 254 -23.80 -4.81 27.57
N ARG A 255 -23.00 -3.94 26.95
CA ARG A 255 -22.92 -2.52 27.29
C ARG A 255 -24.26 -1.83 27.12
N GLY A 256 -24.94 -2.03 25.99
CA GLY A 256 -26.27 -1.46 25.73
C GLY A 256 -27.32 -1.92 26.74
N TYR A 257 -27.25 -3.18 27.18
CA TYR A 257 -28.11 -3.70 28.24
C TYR A 257 -27.79 -3.07 29.60
N LEU A 258 -26.52 -2.99 29.98
CA LEU A 258 -26.09 -2.35 31.23
C LEU A 258 -26.47 -0.87 31.28
N ALA A 259 -26.33 -0.14 30.18
CA ALA A 259 -26.77 1.25 30.10
C ALA A 259 -28.27 1.39 30.40
N LYS A 260 -29.13 0.59 29.74
CA LYS A 260 -30.57 0.56 30.01
C LYS A 260 -30.91 0.13 31.44
N LEU A 261 -30.13 -0.80 32.00
CA LEU A 261 -30.31 -1.27 33.37
C LEU A 261 -30.04 -0.15 34.39
N LEU A 262 -28.97 0.63 34.17
CA LEU A 262 -28.59 1.76 35.01
C LEU A 262 -29.50 2.99 34.85
N GLU A 263 -30.11 3.19 33.66
CA GLU A 263 -31.14 4.21 33.45
C GLU A 263 -32.42 3.95 34.27
N ASN A 264 -32.68 2.71 34.67
CA ASN A 264 -33.83 2.38 35.49
C ASN A 264 -33.61 2.79 36.95
N ALA A 265 -34.26 3.88 37.37
CA ALA A 265 -34.13 4.47 38.70
C ALA A 265 -34.38 3.49 39.87
N LYS A 266 -35.25 2.48 39.72
CA LYS A 266 -35.48 1.46 40.76
C LYS A 266 -34.29 0.53 40.91
N VAL A 267 -33.71 0.11 39.78
CA VAL A 267 -32.56 -0.81 39.74
C VAL A 267 -31.29 -0.11 40.19
N ALA A 268 -31.04 1.11 39.70
CA ALA A 268 -29.90 1.91 40.14
C ALA A 268 -29.93 2.18 41.65
N LYS A 269 -31.12 2.48 42.21
CA LYS A 269 -31.28 2.67 43.66
C LYS A 269 -31.01 1.39 44.46
N TYR A 270 -31.47 0.23 43.95
CA TYR A 270 -31.21 -1.06 44.58
C TYR A 270 -29.70 -1.39 44.57
N LEU A 271 -29.05 -1.27 43.41
CA LEU A 271 -27.61 -1.52 43.26
C LEU A 271 -26.79 -0.59 44.17
N LYS A 272 -27.16 0.70 44.24
CA LYS A 272 -26.48 1.67 45.13
C LYS A 272 -26.60 1.31 46.61
N GLN A 273 -27.69 0.68 47.02
CA GLN A 273 -27.94 0.32 48.43
C GLN A 273 -27.34 -1.02 48.82
N GLN A 274 -27.35 -2.01 47.92
CA GLN A 274 -27.00 -3.39 48.25
C GLN A 274 -25.66 -3.85 47.64
N GLN A 275 -25.23 -3.28 46.52
CA GLN A 275 -24.06 -3.70 45.74
C GLN A 275 -23.34 -2.48 45.11
N PRO A 276 -22.80 -1.54 45.91
CA PRO A 276 -22.19 -0.31 45.40
C PRO A 276 -20.96 -0.56 44.53
N GLU A 277 -20.13 -1.56 44.84
CA GLU A 277 -18.95 -1.92 44.04
C GLU A 277 -19.35 -2.39 42.63
N MET A 278 -20.44 -3.17 42.52
CA MET A 278 -20.94 -3.63 41.22
C MET A 278 -21.49 -2.48 40.38
N LEU A 279 -22.12 -1.49 41.02
CA LEU A 279 -22.60 -0.29 40.35
C LEU A 279 -21.44 0.52 39.73
N GLU A 280 -20.33 0.67 40.46
CA GLU A 280 -19.12 1.33 39.95
C GLU A 280 -18.54 0.60 38.73
N GLN A 281 -18.45 -0.73 38.78
CA GLN A 281 -17.96 -1.53 37.64
C GLN A 281 -18.89 -1.44 36.43
N PHE A 282 -20.22 -1.49 36.65
CA PHE A 282 -21.17 -1.34 35.54
C PHE A 282 -21.13 0.05 34.92
N ALA A 283 -20.97 1.11 35.72
CA ALA A 283 -20.78 2.46 35.21
C ALA A 283 -19.49 2.57 34.38
N ALA A 284 -18.38 2.00 34.87
CA ALA A 284 -17.10 1.98 34.15
C ALA A 284 -17.21 1.25 32.80
N ILE A 285 -17.92 0.13 32.73
CA ILE A 285 -18.16 -0.62 31.48
C ILE A 285 -19.01 0.19 30.49
N VAL A 286 -19.98 0.97 30.97
CA VAL A 286 -20.81 1.83 30.11
C VAL A 286 -20.03 3.05 29.61
N GLU A 287 -19.16 3.62 30.43
CA GLU A 287 -18.32 4.78 30.09
C GLU A 287 -17.14 4.45 29.18
N ALA A 288 -16.65 3.20 29.20
CA ALA A 288 -15.60 2.75 28.29
C ALA A 288 -16.03 2.97 26.82
N THR A 289 -15.34 3.89 26.14
CA THR A 289 -15.50 4.10 24.70
C THR A 289 -15.04 2.85 23.96
N ALA A 290 -15.80 2.47 22.92
CA ALA A 290 -15.45 1.34 22.07
C ALA A 290 -14.01 1.53 21.55
N LEU A 291 -13.22 0.45 21.68
CA LEU A 291 -11.84 0.28 21.23
C LEU A 291 -11.37 1.33 20.22
N GLU A 292 -10.52 2.27 20.67
CA GLU A 292 -9.44 2.79 19.82
C GLU A 292 -8.32 1.75 19.72
#